data_AF-A0A382X4I8-F1
#
_entry.id   AF-A0A382X4I8-F1
#
_cell.length_a   1.000
_cell.length_b   1.000
_cell.length_c   1.000
_cell.angle_alpha   90.00
_cell.angle_beta   90.00
_cell.angle_gamma   90.00
#
_symmetry.space_group_name_H-M   'P 1'
#
loop_
_entity.id
_entity.type
_entity.pdbx_description
1 polymer ?
#
loop_
_entity_poly.entity_id
_entity_poly.type
_entity_poly.pdbx_seq_one_letter_code
_entity_poly.pdbx_strand_id
1 'polypeptide(L)'
;MTLSSISVPLLGMVDTAVMGHLGDAWYMGAVAAGSMIFSVLFMGLNFLRMGTTGITAQAHGADNSDAMRAGLGQPFVMALL
;
A
#
# COMPACT_ATOMS: atom_id res chain seq x y z
N MET A 1 -14.96 -0.76 4.10
CA MET A 1 -14.12 0.19 3.31
C MET A 1 -14.08 1.61 3.88
N THR A 2 -15.10 2.06 4.62
CA THR A 2 -15.20 3.43 5.18
C THR A 2 -14.19 3.73 6.30
N LEU A 3 -13.90 2.78 7.21
CA LEU A 3 -12.95 3.03 8.30
C LEU A 3 -11.48 3.05 7.82
N SER A 4 -11.11 2.17 6.89
CA SER A 4 -9.76 2.11 6.32
C SER A 4 -9.41 3.30 5.41
N SER A 5 -10.41 3.99 4.85
CA SER A 5 -10.17 5.17 3.99
C SER A 5 -9.89 6.44 4.81
N ILE A 6 -10.20 6.45 6.11
CA ILE A 6 -9.87 7.55 7.03
C ILE A 6 -8.39 7.50 7.45
N SER A 7 -7.75 6.33 7.40
CA SER A 7 -6.35 6.14 7.81
C SER A 7 -5.37 6.96 6.95
N VAL A 8 -5.64 7.12 5.66
CA VAL A 8 -4.77 7.86 4.71
C VAL A 8 -4.68 9.35 5.07
N PRO A 9 -5.78 10.11 5.21
CA PRO A 9 -5.71 11.51 5.59
C PRO A 9 -5.16 11.72 7.01
N LEU A 10 -5.46 10.83 7.97
CA LEU A 10 -4.87 10.88 9.31
C LEU A 10 -3.35 10.74 9.27
N LEU A 11 -2.82 9.81 8.47
CA LEU A 11 -1.38 9.64 8.27
C LEU A 11 -0.74 10.91 7.70
N GLY A 12 -1.38 11.54 6.72
CA GLY A 12 -0.89 12.79 6.13
C GLY A 12 -0.82 13.95 7.13
N MET A 13 -1.77 14.06 8.06
CA MET A 13 -1.71 15.06 9.13
C MET A 13 -0.56 14.79 10.09
N VAL A 14 -0.33 13.52 10.46
CA VAL A 14 0.77 13.12 11.35
C VAL A 14 2.12 13.36 10.69
N ASP A 15 2.30 12.99 9.42
CA ASP A 15 3.53 13.25 8.66
C ASP A 15 3.85 14.75 8.62
N THR A 16 2.84 15.58 8.37
CA THR A 16 2.99 17.05 8.35
C THR A 16 3.37 17.59 9.73
N ALA A 17 2.75 17.09 10.80
CA ALA A 17 3.04 17.52 12.17
C ALA A 17 4.44 17.10 12.66
N VAL A 18 4.89 15.90 12.29
CA VAL A 18 6.23 15.39 12.59
C VAL A 18 7.28 16.18 11.83
N MET A 19 7.08 16.42 10.53
CA MET A 19 8.00 17.20 9.70
C MET A 19 8.09 18.66 10.17
N GLY A 20 6.98 19.25 10.64
CA GLY A 20 6.96 20.61 11.19
C GLY A 20 7.75 20.81 12.49
N HIS A 21 8.14 19.72 13.19
CA HIS A 21 8.97 19.77 14.40
C HIS A 21 10.48 19.64 14.13
N LEU A 22 10.90 19.36 12.90
CA LEU A 22 12.31 19.29 12.54
C LEU A 22 12.86 20.71 12.34
N GLY A 23 13.69 21.17 13.28
CA GLY A 23 14.21 22.56 13.33
C GLY A 23 15.14 22.98 12.19
N ASP A 24 15.64 22.05 11.37
CA ASP A 24 16.51 22.31 10.23
C ASP A 24 15.91 21.77 8.92
N ALA A 25 15.83 22.62 7.89
CA ALA A 25 15.21 22.34 6.59
C ALA A 25 15.80 21.14 5.84
N TRP A 26 17.05 20.77 6.15
CA TRP A 26 17.73 19.64 5.52
C TRP A 26 17.06 18.29 5.86
N TYR A 27 16.61 18.10 7.10
CA TYR A 27 15.95 16.85 7.50
C TYR A 27 14.58 16.71 6.84
N MET A 28 13.83 17.81 6.71
CA MET A 28 12.57 17.82 5.95
C MET A 28 12.79 17.45 4.48
N GLY A 29 13.83 17.99 3.85
CA GLY A 29 14.16 17.67 2.45
C GLY A 29 14.50 16.19 2.25
N ALA A 30 15.31 15.60 3.13
CA ALA A 30 15.69 14.20 3.06
C ALA A 30 14.49 13.25 3.25
N VAL A 31 13.63 13.53 4.24
CA VAL A 31 12.44 12.70 4.49
C VAL A 31 11.39 12.88 3.39
N ALA A 32 11.25 14.08 2.81
CA ALA A 32 10.36 14.32 1.68
C ALA A 32 10.83 13.58 0.42
N ALA A 33 12.14 13.55 0.15
CA ALA A 33 12.70 12.76 -0.94
C ALA A 33 12.49 11.26 -0.71
N GLY A 34 12.74 10.77 0.52
CA GLY A 34 12.48 9.39 0.90
C GLY A 34 11.01 8.99 0.75
N SER A 35 10.09 9.83 1.24
CA SER A 35 8.65 9.57 1.13
C SER A 35 8.19 9.53 -0.32
N MET A 36 8.74 10.38 -1.19
CA MET A 36 8.42 10.37 -2.62
C MET A 36 8.85 9.05 -3.30
N ILE A 37 10.04 8.54 -2.96
CA ILE A 37 10.51 7.23 -3.46
C ILE A 37 9.55 6.11 -3.02
N PHE A 38 9.24 6.03 -1.73
CA PHE A 38 8.31 5.03 -1.21
C PHE A 38 6.89 5.19 -1.80
N SER A 39 6.43 6.41 -2.03
CA SER A 39 5.13 6.69 -2.62
C SER A 39 5.04 6.15 -4.05
N VAL A 40 6.09 6.34 -4.86
CA VAL A 40 6.17 5.75 -6.21
C VAL A 40 6.21 4.23 -6.15
N LEU A 41 6.97 3.63 -5.23
CA LEU A 41 7.02 2.18 -5.05
C LEU A 41 5.65 1.60 -4.67
N PHE A 42 4.96 2.22 -3.71
CA PHE A 42 3.60 1.80 -3.31
C PHE A 42 2.58 1.99 -4.43
N MET A 43 2.69 3.07 -5.21
CA MET A 43 1.83 3.27 -6.37
C MET A 43 2.07 2.19 -7.44
N GLY A 44 3.34 1.82 -7.66
CA GLY A 44 3.73 0.72 -8.54
C GLY A 44 3.22 -0.64 -8.07
N LEU A 45 3.17 -0.91 -6.76
CA LEU A 45 2.67 -2.18 -6.21
C LEU A 45 1.15 -2.23 -6.05
N ASN A 46 0.45 -1.10 -6.21
CA ASN A 46 -0.99 -1.03 -5.99
C ASN A 46 -1.81 -1.91 -6.96
N PHE A 47 -1.25 -2.28 -8.13
CA PHE A 47 -1.90 -3.22 -9.05
C PHE A 47 -2.03 -4.63 -8.45
N LEU A 48 -1.11 -5.05 -7.59
CA LEU A 48 -1.21 -6.36 -6.93
C LEU A 48 -2.46 -6.41 -6.06
N ARG A 49 -2.82 -5.30 -5.41
CA ARG A 49 -4.02 -5.22 -4.60
C ARG A 49 -5.28 -5.41 -5.44
N MET A 50 -5.40 -4.71 -6.59
CA MET A 50 -6.55 -4.85 -7.48
C MET A 50 -6.61 -6.22 -8.17
N GLY A 51 -5.46 -6.77 -8.58
CA GLY A 51 -5.38 -8.09 -9.21
C GLY A 51 -5.77 -9.23 -8.26
N THR A 52 -5.30 -9.16 -7.01
CA THR A 52 -5.59 -10.19 -5.99
C THR A 52 -7.04 -10.20 -5.56
N THR A 53 -7.66 -9.04 -5.30
CA THR A 53 -9.09 -9.00 -4.96
C THR A 53 -9.97 -9.49 -6.11
N GLY A 54 -9.61 -9.19 -7.37
CA GLY A 54 -10.34 -9.67 -8.55
C GLY A 54 -10.30 -11.20 -8.67
N ILE A 55 -9.12 -11.80 -8.60
CA ILE A 55 -8.92 -13.26 -8.68
C ILE A 55 -9.58 -13.96 -7.49
N THR A 56 -9.43 -13.41 -6.28
CA THR A 56 -10.02 -13.97 -5.05
C THR A 56 -11.56 -13.91 -5.10
N ALA A 57 -12.14 -12.82 -5.61
CA ALA A 57 -13.59 -12.69 -5.76
C ALA A 57 -14.14 -13.70 -6.78
N GLN A 58 -13.43 -13.93 -7.89
CA GLN A 58 -13.80 -14.94 -8.89
C GLN A 58 -13.71 -16.36 -8.32
N ALA A 59 -12.63 -16.69 -7.60
CA ALA A 59 -12.46 -17.99 -6.96
C ALA A 59 -13.54 -18.26 -5.90
N HIS A 60 -13.88 -17.23 -5.11
CA HIS A 60 -14.96 -17.30 -4.13
C HIS A 60 -16.33 -17.53 -4.78
N GLY A 61 -16.64 -16.82 -5.88
CA GLY A 61 -17.88 -17.02 -6.63
C GLY A 61 -17.99 -18.38 -7.32
N ALA A 62 -16.87 -19.05 -7.59
CA ALA A 62 -16.80 -20.38 -8.18
C ALA A 62 -16.68 -21.52 -7.15
N ASP A 63 -16.77 -21.22 -5.86
CA ASP A 63 -16.59 -22.14 -4.72
C ASP A 63 -15.27 -22.95 -4.77
N ASN A 64 -14.25 -22.37 -5.42
CA ASN A 64 -12.95 -23.02 -5.63
C ASN A 64 -11.97 -22.60 -4.53
N SER A 65 -12.00 -23.37 -3.44
CA SER A 65 -11.18 -23.13 -2.24
C SER A 65 -9.66 -23.21 -2.51
N ASP A 66 -9.22 -24.01 -3.47
CA ASP A 66 -7.80 -24.16 -3.79
C ASP A 66 -7.26 -22.95 -4.56
N ALA A 67 -8.03 -22.42 -5.52
CA ALA A 67 -7.69 -21.17 -6.21
C ALA A 67 -7.64 -19.99 -5.24
N MET A 68 -8.51 -19.98 -4.22
CA MET A 68 -8.53 -18.94 -3.19
C MET A 68 -7.26 -18.97 -2.31
N ARG A 69 -6.74 -20.16 -1.99
CA ARG A 69 -5.47 -20.33 -1.28
C ARG A 69 -4.28 -19.90 -2.13
N ALA A 70 -4.27 -20.24 -3.41
CA ALA A 70 -3.24 -19.80 -4.34
C ALA A 70 -3.20 -18.27 -4.48
N GLY A 71 -4.37 -17.61 -4.46
CA GLY A 71 -4.52 -16.15 -4.51
C GLY A 71 -3.83 -15.40 -3.36
N LEU A 72 -3.53 -16.06 -2.23
CA LEU A 72 -2.76 -15.47 -1.13
C LEU A 72 -1.25 -15.48 -1.38
N GLY A 73 -0.71 -16.57 -1.95
CA GLY A 73 0.73 -16.75 -2.14
C GLY A 73 1.28 -16.13 -3.43
N GLN A 74 0.51 -16.20 -4.51
CA GLN A 74 0.89 -15.73 -5.84
C GLN A 74 1.29 -14.23 -5.91
N PRO A 75 0.55 -13.28 -5.30
CA PRO A 75 0.96 -11.87 -5.29
C PRO A 75 2.25 -11.62 -4.50
N PHE A 76 2.50 -12.40 -3.44
CA PHE A 76 3.72 -12.25 -2.65
C PHE A 76 4.96 -12.61 -3.46
N VAL A 77 4.85 -13.65 -4.30
CA VAL A 77 5.91 -14.04 -5.24
C VAL A 77 6.07 -13.03 -6.37
N MET A 78 4.97 -12.49 -6.91
CA MET A 78 5.03 -11.44 -7.94
C MET A 78 5.58 -10.11 -7.42
N ALA A 79 5.48 -9.82 -6.12
CA ALA A 79 6.08 -8.63 -5.52
C ALA A 79 7.60 -8.76 -5.32
N LEU A 80 8.12 -10.00 -5.26
CA LEU A 80 9.53 -10.29 -4.97
C LEU A 80 10.36 -10.48 -6.25
N LEU A 81 9.72 -10.88 -7.35
CA LEU A 81 10.31 -11.03 -8.70
C LEU A 81 10.43 -9.68 -9.42
#